data_AF-A0A227JHU6-F1
#
_entry.id   AF-A0A227JHU6-F1
#
_cell.length_a   1.000
_cell.length_b   1.000
_cell.length_c   1.000
_cell.angle_alpha   90.00
_cell.angle_beta   90.00
_cell.angle_gamma   90.00
#
_symmetry.space_group_name_H-M   'P 1'
#
loop_
_entity.id
_entity.type
_entity.pdbx_description
1 polymer ?
#
loop_
_entity_poly.entity_id
_entity_poly.type
_entity_poly.pdbx_seq_one_letter_code
_entity_poly.pdbx_strand_id
1 'polypeptide(L)' 'WNRLNYESSQQICQQLGMSLATATEFKALRDSGVMEKNKWPLQLPYWGKDKKGLFADREPNQLTGTSLLNVMCVK' A
#
# COMPACT_ATOMS: atom_id res chain seq x y z
N TRP A 1 11.92 -4.58 -0.58
CA TRP A 1 10.69 -3.78 -0.73
C TRP A 1 11.06 -2.45 -1.36
N ASN A 2 10.50 -2.17 -2.52
CA ASN A 2 10.74 -0.89 -3.19
C ASN A 2 9.86 0.18 -2.54
N ARG A 3 10.46 1.35 -2.30
CA ARG A 3 9.73 2.53 -1.82
C ARG A 3 9.69 3.55 -2.94
N LEU A 4 8.49 3.90 -3.36
CA LEU A 4 8.25 4.76 -4.51
C LEU A 4 7.33 5.91 -4.12
N ASN A 5 7.33 6.99 -4.92
CA ASN A 5 6.31 8.02 -4.82
C ASN A 5 4.97 7.48 -5.35
N TYR A 6 3.88 8.22 -5.17
CA TYR A 6 2.54 7.74 -5.55
C TYR A 6 2.42 7.43 -7.04
N GLU A 7 2.94 8.31 -7.90
CA GLU A 7 2.84 8.18 -9.36
C GLU A 7 3.53 6.92 -9.87
N SER A 8 4.79 6.69 -9.46
CA SER A 8 5.53 5.49 -9.82
C SER A 8 4.91 4.22 -9.22
N SER A 9 4.31 4.31 -8.03
CA SER A 9 3.61 3.19 -7.39
C SER A 9 2.33 2.81 -8.15
N GLN A 10 1.59 3.81 -8.62
CA GLN A 10 0.42 3.60 -9.46
C GLN A 10 0.82 2.99 -10.81
N GLN A 11 1.85 3.53 -11.45
CA GLN A 11 2.35 3.06 -12.74
C GLN A 11 2.78 1.58 -12.68
N ILE A 12 3.55 1.19 -11.65
CA ILE A 12 4.03 -0.21 -11.55
C ILE A 12 2.87 -1.18 -11.31
N CYS A 13 1.87 -0.83 -10.50
CA CYS A 13 0.70 -1.68 -10.32
C CYS A 13 -0.12 -1.81 -11.61
N GLN A 14 -0.29 -0.70 -12.36
CA GLN A 14 -0.99 -0.73 -13.65
C GLN A 14 -0.26 -1.59 -14.69
N GLN A 15 1.08 -1.54 -14.75
CA GLN A 15 1.88 -2.38 -15.64
C GLN A 15 1.72 -3.88 -15.35
N LEU A 16 1.38 -4.24 -14.10
CA LEU A 16 1.07 -5.61 -13.69
C LEU A 16 -0.40 -5.99 -13.91
N GLY A 17 -1.22 -5.09 -14.47
CA GLY A 17 -2.67 -5.29 -14.59
C GLY A 17 -3.41 -5.27 -13.24
N MET A 18 -2.86 -4.54 -12.27
CA MET A 18 -3.32 -4.44 -10.89
C MET A 18 -3.51 -2.98 -10.47
N SER A 19 -3.97 -2.75 -9.24
CA SER A 19 -4.19 -1.42 -8.67
C SER A 19 -3.53 -1.26 -7.30
N LEU A 20 -3.30 -0.03 -6.86
CA LEU A 20 -3.01 0.23 -5.44
C LEU A 20 -4.24 -0.10 -4.59
N ALA A 21 -4.03 -0.70 -3.43
CA ALA A 21 -5.12 -1.11 -2.55
C ALA A 21 -5.92 0.08 -2.01
N THR A 22 -7.22 -0.11 -1.85
CA THR A 22 -8.06 0.74 -1.02
C THR A 22 -7.77 0.49 0.46
N ALA A 23 -8.24 1.39 1.33
CA ALA A 23 -8.18 1.18 2.78
C ALA A 23 -8.90 -0.11 3.22
N THR A 24 -10.04 -0.42 2.60
CA THR A 24 -10.84 -1.61 2.90
C THR A 24 -10.10 -2.89 2.50
N GLU A 25 -9.49 -2.94 1.31
CA GLU A 25 -8.71 -4.11 0.87
C GLU A 25 -7.45 -4.30 1.72
N PHE A 26 -6.77 -3.19 2.06
CA PHE A 26 -5.64 -3.25 2.99
C PHE A 26 -6.05 -3.85 4.33
N LYS A 27 -7.17 -3.39 4.90
CA LYS A 27 -7.71 -3.95 6.15
C LYS A 27 -8.02 -5.44 6.00
N ALA A 28 -8.66 -5.86 4.91
CA ALA A 28 -8.93 -7.27 4.67
C ALA A 28 -7.65 -8.12 4.60
N LEU A 29 -6.58 -7.61 3.98
CA LEU A 29 -5.27 -8.26 3.97
C LEU A 29 -4.64 -8.34 5.36
N ARG A 30 -4.73 -7.28 6.17
CA ARG A 30 -4.32 -7.30 7.58
C ARG A 30 -5.07 -8.39 8.35
N ASP A 31 -6.40 -8.39 8.25
CA ASP A 31 -7.27 -9.32 8.98
C ASP A 31 -7.05 -10.78 8.55
N SER A 32 -6.65 -11.02 7.29
CA SER A 32 -6.33 -12.37 6.79
C SER A 32 -5.04 -12.98 7.38
N GLY A 33 -4.17 -12.17 8.00
CA GLY A 33 -2.86 -12.59 8.51
C GLY A 33 -1.81 -12.91 7.43
N VAL A 34 -2.12 -12.67 6.15
CA VAL A 34 -1.21 -12.98 5.03
C VAL A 34 0.07 -12.15 5.09
N MET A 35 -0.03 -10.90 5.56
CA MET A 35 1.11 -9.98 5.62
C MET A 35 2.12 -10.41 6.68
N GLU A 36 1.67 -10.85 7.85
CA GLU A 36 2.49 -11.43 8.93
C GLU A 36 3.12 -12.75 8.48
N LYS A 37 2.30 -13.66 7.93
CA LYS A 37 2.75 -14.97 7.45
C LYS A 37 3.88 -14.82 6.42
N ASN A 38 3.76 -13.85 5.51
CA ASN A 38 4.75 -13.60 4.47
C ASN A 38 5.82 -12.57 4.88
N LYS A 39 5.87 -12.15 6.16
CA LYS A 39 6.87 -11.24 6.72
C LYS A 39 6.99 -9.91 5.98
N TRP A 40 5.85 -9.34 5.61
CA TRP A 40 5.81 -8.01 5.00
C TRP A 40 6.19 -6.93 6.04
N PRO A 41 6.82 -5.81 5.64
CA PRO A 41 7.26 -4.76 6.55
C PRO A 41 6.06 -3.93 7.02
N LEU A 42 5.48 -4.32 8.15
CA LEU A 42 4.29 -3.68 8.73
C LEU A 42 4.58 -2.38 9.47
N GLN A 43 5.82 -2.20 9.91
CA GLN A 43 6.32 -0.97 10.55
C GLN A 43 6.50 0.20 9.58
N LEU A 44 6.30 -0.04 8.27
CA LEU A 44 6.44 0.97 7.22
C LEU A 44 5.11 1.16 6.49
N PRO A 45 4.74 2.39 6.09
CA PRO A 45 3.48 2.63 5.40
C PRO A 45 3.51 2.12 3.97
N TYR A 46 2.32 1.85 3.43
CA TYR A 46 2.09 1.48 2.04
C TYR A 46 1.31 2.58 1.32
N TRP A 47 1.52 2.70 0.01
CA TRP A 47 0.63 3.48 -0.83
C TRP A 47 -0.72 2.78 -1.00
N GLY A 48 -1.78 3.52 -0.71
CA GLY A 48 -3.14 3.18 -1.08
C GLY A 48 -3.66 4.08 -2.19
N LYS A 49 -4.80 3.68 -2.76
CA LYS A 49 -5.55 4.46 -3.75
C LYS A 49 -5.82 5.89 -3.25
N ASP A 50 -5.93 6.83 -4.19
CA ASP A 50 -6.25 8.24 -3.93
C ASP A 50 -5.20 8.95 -3.04
N LYS A 51 -3.93 8.57 -3.17
CA LYS A 51 -2.80 9.09 -2.38
C LYS A 51 -2.98 8.92 -0.87
N LYS A 52 -3.64 7.83 -0.44
CA LYS A 52 -3.70 7.49 0.98
C LYS A 52 -2.43 6.79 1.45
N GLY A 53 -1.97 7.15 2.64
CA GLY A 53 -1.03 6.32 3.40
C GLY A 53 -1.79 5.22 4.12
N LEU A 54 -1.38 3.97 3.94
CA LEU A 54 -1.92 2.80 4.62
C LEU A 54 -0.96 2.36 5.72
N PHE A 55 -1.45 2.29 6.96
CA PHE A 55 -0.65 2.00 8.15
C PHE A 55 -1.20 0.76 8.86
N ALA A 56 -0.31 -0.05 9.43
CA ALA A 56 -0.71 -1.25 10.17
C ALA A 56 -1.19 -0.92 11.60
N ASP A 57 -0.79 0.22 12.14
CA ASP A 57 -0.94 0.64 13.53
C ASP A 57 -1.92 1.82 13.73
N ARG A 58 -2.43 2.40 12.65
CA ARG A 58 -3.35 3.56 12.70
C ARG A 58 -4.20 3.69 11.44
N GLU A 59 -5.19 4.58 11.51
CA GLU A 59 -6.08 4.88 10.39
C GLU A 59 -5.35 5.49 9.18
N PRO A 60 -5.82 5.19 7.95
CA PRO A 60 -5.30 5.81 6.73
C PRO A 60 -5.49 7.32 6.72
N ASN A 61 -4.52 8.05 6.16
CA ASN A 61 -4.61 9.49 5.99
C ASN A 61 -4.25 9.94 4.57
N GLN A 62 -4.67 11.15 4.20
CA GLN A 62 -4.32 11.76 2.92
C GLN A 62 -2.86 12.23 2.92
N LEU A 63 -2.13 11.96 1.84
CA LEU A 63 -0.75 12.41 1.65
C LEU A 63 -0.61 13.23 0.37
N THR A 64 0.51 13.97 0.26
CA THR A 64 0.84 14.82 -0.89
C THR A 64 1.18 14.03 -2.16
N GLY A 65 1.66 12.79 -1.99
CA GLY A 65 2.08 11.90 -3.09
C GLY A 65 3.60 11.85 -3.32
N THR A 66 4.39 12.73 -2.69
CA THR A 66 5.85 12.83 -2.91
C THR A 66 6.67 11.92 -1.99
N SER A 67 6.10 11.45 -0.88
CA SER A 67 6.77 10.54 0.05
C SER A 67 7.09 9.18 -0.59
N LEU A 68 8.17 8.55 -0.15
CA LEU A 68 8.53 7.19 -0.58
C LEU A 68 7.92 6.16 0.38
N LEU A 69 6.89 5.44 -0.07
CA LEU A 69 6.20 4.39 0.71
C LEU A 69 6.34 3.03 0.04
N ASN A 70 6.11 1.95 0.80
CA ASN A 70 6.08 0.61 0.23
C ASN A 70 4.93 0.47 -0.77
N VAL A 71 5.13 -0.40 -1.76
CA VAL A 71 4.14 -0.64 -2.81
C VAL A 71 3.56 -2.05 -2.66
N MET A 72 2.24 -2.12 -2.73
CA MET A 72 1.48 -3.34 -2.81
C MET A 72 0.41 -3.16 -3.89
N CYS A 73 0.32 -4.14 -4.79
CA CYS A 73 -0.67 -4.15 -5.84
C CYS A 73 -1.71 -5.24 -5.54
N VAL A 74 -2.99 -4.91 -5.70
CA VAL A 74 -4.14 -5.82 -5.56
C VAL A 74 -4.90 -5.91 -6.87
N LYS A 75 -5.61 -7.03 -7.10
CA LYS A 75 -6.41 -7.30 -8.29
C LYS A 75 -7.88 -7.40 -7.92
#